data_AF-A0A7R9ITJ9-F1
#
_entry.id   AF-A0A7R9ITJ9-F1
#
_cell.length_a   1.000
_cell.length_b   1.000
_cell.length_c   1.000
_cell.angle_alpha   90.00
_cell.angle_beta   90.00
_cell.angle_gamma   90.00
#
_symmetry.space_group_name_H-M   'P 1'
#
loop_
_entity.id
_entity.type
_entity.pdbx_description
1 polymer ?
#
loop_
_entity_poly.entity_id
_entity_poly.type
_entity_poly.pdbx_seq_one_letter_code
_entity_poly.pdbx_strand_id
1 'polypeptide(L)'
;ILQRCIDVDLMPGEFDPSNHMLPQLPMHYCMFPKAARYKTLHGVSNPYQCDVGGRRFLGTSGQPLDDIARYSKLEDPLEILEQTLEWGHLSPTSPDTLGCYPYYKEDPFIITECPDVYFAGNQPRFQTKLYEG
;
A
#
# COMPACT_ATOMS: atom_id res chain seq x y z
N ILE A 1 1.85 -6.34 22.37
CA ILE A 1 1.50 -7.67 22.92
C ILE A 1 1.45 -8.71 21.79
N LEU A 2 0.83 -8.40 20.66
CA LEU A 2 0.75 -9.29 19.48
C LEU A 2 2.12 -9.79 18.97
N GLN A 3 3.11 -8.92 18.81
CA GLN A 3 4.45 -9.26 18.32
C GLN A 3 5.20 -10.34 19.13
N ARG A 4 4.74 -10.71 20.33
CA ARG A 4 5.37 -11.81 21.08
C ARG A 4 5.00 -13.19 20.55
N CYS A 5 3.90 -13.30 19.82
CA CYS A 5 3.29 -14.58 19.44
C CYS A 5 2.95 -14.68 17.95
N ILE A 6 2.95 -13.57 17.20
CA ILE A 6 2.66 -13.53 15.77
C ILE A 6 3.64 -12.61 15.03
N ASP A 7 3.90 -12.92 13.77
CA ASP A 7 4.62 -12.06 12.84
C ASP A 7 3.76 -10.84 12.46
N VAL A 8 4.41 -9.68 12.34
CA VAL A 8 3.78 -8.38 12.13
C VAL A 8 4.61 -7.58 11.12
N ASP A 9 4.01 -7.33 9.97
CA ASP A 9 4.52 -6.38 8.99
C ASP A 9 3.93 -4.99 9.25
N LEU A 10 4.79 -3.98 9.31
CA LEU A 10 4.44 -2.60 9.59
C LEU A 10 4.73 -1.72 8.37
N MET A 11 3.67 -1.28 7.69
CA MET A 11 3.71 -0.34 6.57
C MET A 11 3.60 1.11 7.07
N PRO A 12 4.31 2.08 6.46
CA PRO A 12 4.12 3.50 6.71
C PRO A 12 2.86 4.05 6.01
N GLY A 13 2.23 5.06 6.61
CA GLY A 13 1.17 5.89 6.03
C GLY A 13 1.62 7.32 5.69
N GLU A 14 0.67 8.18 5.31
CA GLU A 14 0.92 9.55 4.82
C GLU A 14 1.64 10.45 5.83
N PHE A 15 1.27 10.31 7.11
CA PHE A 15 1.78 11.14 8.21
C PHE A 15 2.79 10.42 9.10
N ASP A 16 3.22 9.22 8.71
CA ASP A 16 4.22 8.48 9.46
C ASP A 16 5.63 9.03 9.21
N PRO A 17 6.57 8.85 10.16
CA PRO A 17 7.96 9.25 10.05
C PRO A 17 8.75 8.39 9.03
N SER A 18 8.41 8.54 7.76
CA SER A 18 9.07 8.01 6.56
C SER A 18 9.15 9.12 5.50
N ASN A 19 9.65 8.83 4.30
CA ASN A 19 9.52 9.75 3.19
C ASN A 19 8.05 9.94 2.80
N HIS A 20 7.71 11.14 2.33
CA HIS A 20 6.34 11.49 1.95
C HIS A 20 5.97 11.00 0.54
N MET A 21 6.94 10.97 -0.38
CA MET A 21 6.73 10.47 -1.75
C MET A 21 6.59 8.95 -1.79
N LEU A 22 5.81 8.42 -2.73
CA LEU A 22 5.79 6.99 -3.02
C LEU A 22 7.00 6.55 -3.87
N PRO A 23 7.52 5.32 -3.70
CA PRO A 23 7.28 4.42 -2.59
C PRO A 23 7.86 4.94 -1.26
N GLN A 24 7.10 4.81 -0.17
CA GLN A 24 7.55 5.11 1.18
C GLN A 24 8.43 3.98 1.71
N LEU A 25 9.57 4.33 2.30
CA LEU A 25 10.52 3.42 2.90
C LEU A 25 10.01 2.88 4.25
N PRO A 26 10.49 1.71 4.69
CA PRO A 26 10.21 1.20 6.02
C PRO A 26 10.57 2.20 7.12
N MET A 27 9.73 2.27 8.15
CA MET A 27 10.00 3.05 9.35
C MET A 27 11.24 2.54 10.11
N HIS A 28 12.08 3.46 10.57
CA HIS A 28 13.32 3.11 11.28
C HIS A 28 13.06 2.49 12.67
N TYR A 29 13.72 1.37 12.98
CA TYR A 29 13.54 0.62 14.23
C TYR A 29 13.85 1.40 15.52
N CYS A 30 14.60 2.50 15.45
CA CYS A 30 14.85 3.37 16.62
C CYS A 30 13.54 3.93 17.23
N MET A 31 12.47 4.02 16.44
CA MET A 31 11.15 4.48 16.91
C MET A 31 10.42 3.42 17.73
N PHE A 32 10.90 2.18 17.69
CA PHE A 32 10.25 1.01 18.27
C PHE A 32 11.15 0.28 19.28
N PRO A 33 11.73 0.95 20.30
CA PRO A 33 12.76 0.36 21.17
C PRO A 33 12.30 -0.89 21.95
N LYS A 34 11.00 -1.01 22.21
CA LYS A 34 10.41 -2.19 22.87
C LYS A 34 10.13 -3.33 21.90
N ALA A 35 9.72 -2.99 20.67
CA ALA A 35 9.21 -3.94 19.69
C ALA A 35 10.31 -4.46 18.75
N ALA A 36 11.30 -3.63 18.39
CA ALA A 36 12.45 -4.00 17.57
C ALA A 36 13.35 -5.10 18.18
N ARG A 37 13.11 -5.46 19.45
CA ARG A 37 13.79 -6.58 20.12
C ARG A 37 13.25 -7.94 19.66
N TYR A 38 12.06 -7.99 19.07
CA TYR A 38 11.42 -9.19 18.57
C TYR A 38 11.68 -9.33 17.07
N LYS A 39 12.03 -10.55 16.63
CA LYS A 39 12.29 -10.85 15.21
C LYS A 39 11.03 -10.90 14.35
N THR A 40 9.87 -10.91 15.00
CA THR A 40 8.53 -10.97 14.42
C THR A 40 8.02 -9.61 13.95
N LEU A 41 8.74 -8.51 14.21
CA LEU A 41 8.41 -7.20 13.65
C LEU A 41 9.23 -6.96 12.39
N HIS A 42 8.55 -6.72 11.28
CA HIS A 42 9.15 -6.37 10.01
C HIS A 42 8.65 -4.99 9.57
N GLY A 43 9.56 -4.03 9.45
CA GLY A 43 9.26 -2.79 8.73
C GLY A 43 9.25 -3.06 7.22
N VAL A 44 8.17 -2.65 6.55
CA VAL A 44 7.98 -2.86 5.10
C VAL A 44 7.66 -1.53 4.41
N SER A 45 7.69 -1.51 3.07
CA SER A 45 7.42 -0.30 2.28
C SER A 45 5.91 -0.04 2.10
N ASN A 46 5.58 1.12 1.55
CA ASN A 46 4.27 1.39 0.94
C ASN A 46 4.49 1.91 -0.50
N PRO A 47 4.00 1.26 -1.56
CA PRO A 47 3.19 0.03 -1.57
C PRO A 47 3.88 -1.20 -0.98
N TYR A 48 3.09 -2.21 -0.65
CA TYR A 48 3.59 -3.49 -0.11
C TYR A 48 3.07 -4.68 -0.92
N GLN A 49 3.96 -5.65 -1.14
CA GLN A 49 3.66 -6.92 -1.77
C GLN A 49 4.30 -8.05 -0.96
N CYS A 50 3.53 -9.10 -0.67
CA CYS A 50 4.02 -10.29 0.02
C CYS A 50 3.27 -11.56 -0.39
N ASP A 51 3.85 -12.72 -0.04
CA ASP A 51 3.18 -14.02 -0.12
C ASP A 51 2.89 -14.51 1.30
N VAL A 52 1.63 -14.84 1.57
CA VAL A 52 1.21 -15.43 2.84
C VAL A 52 0.40 -16.68 2.57
N GLY A 53 1.00 -17.84 2.85
CA GLY A 53 0.34 -19.13 2.66
C GLY A 53 0.07 -19.48 1.20
N GLY A 54 0.95 -19.05 0.27
CA GLY A 54 0.80 -19.26 -1.16
C GLY A 54 -0.24 -18.36 -1.82
N ARG A 55 -0.55 -17.23 -1.18
CA ARG A 55 -1.45 -16.18 -1.70
C ARG A 55 -0.70 -14.88 -1.77
N ARG A 56 -0.80 -14.20 -2.91
CA ARG A 56 -0.16 -12.91 -3.15
C ARG A 56 -1.04 -11.77 -2.67
N PHE A 57 -0.47 -10.97 -1.78
CA PHE A 57 -1.07 -9.73 -1.31
C PHE A 57 -0.36 -8.56 -2.00
N LEU A 58 -1.14 -7.57 -2.41
CA LEU A 58 -0.66 -6.30 -2.92
C LEU A 58 -1.53 -5.20 -2.35
N GLY A 59 -0.94 -4.08 -1.93
CA GLY A 59 -1.75 -2.98 -1.45
C GLY A 59 -0.97 -1.76 -1.04
N THR A 60 -1.72 -0.72 -0.69
CA THR A 60 -1.19 0.58 -0.31
C THR A 60 -1.80 1.05 1.01
N SER A 61 -1.21 2.08 1.61
CA SER A 61 -1.77 2.74 2.78
C SER A 61 -2.92 3.71 2.46
N GLY A 62 -3.45 3.72 1.23
CA GLY A 62 -4.68 4.43 0.85
C GLY A 62 -4.49 5.71 0.04
N GLN A 63 -3.29 6.30 0.06
CA GLN A 63 -3.05 7.60 -0.59
C GLN A 63 -3.43 7.65 -2.08
N PRO A 64 -3.17 6.61 -2.91
CA PRO A 64 -3.57 6.64 -4.32
C PRO A 64 -5.09 6.73 -4.52
N LEU A 65 -5.89 6.06 -3.68
CA LEU A 65 -7.35 6.09 -3.80
C LEU A 65 -7.89 7.48 -3.46
N ASP A 66 -7.38 8.08 -2.38
CA ASP A 66 -7.78 9.42 -1.95
C ASP A 66 -7.42 10.46 -3.01
N ASP A 67 -6.27 10.31 -3.67
CA ASP A 67 -5.84 11.20 -4.74
C ASP A 67 -6.72 11.06 -6.00
N ILE A 68 -7.02 9.82 -6.43
CA ILE A 68 -7.96 9.58 -7.54
C ILE A 68 -9.35 10.16 -7.23
N ALA A 69 -9.86 10.00 -6.01
CA ALA A 69 -11.16 10.54 -5.60
C ALA A 69 -11.20 12.08 -5.70
N ARG A 70 -10.09 12.77 -5.39
CA ARG A 70 -10.00 14.25 -5.49
C ARG A 70 -10.07 14.76 -6.93
N TYR A 71 -9.62 13.96 -7.90
CA TYR A 71 -9.46 14.38 -9.30
C TYR A 71 -10.34 13.61 -10.29
N SER A 72 -11.28 12.78 -9.81
CA SER A 72 -12.21 12.02 -10.65
C SER A 72 -13.66 12.19 -10.18
N LYS A 73 -14.57 11.47 -10.83
CA LYS A 73 -15.98 11.36 -10.41
C LYS A 73 -16.26 10.09 -9.61
N LEU A 74 -15.22 9.31 -9.31
CA LEU A 74 -15.33 8.09 -8.53
C LEU A 74 -15.39 8.47 -7.06
N GLU A 75 -16.49 8.12 -6.39
CA GLU A 75 -16.73 8.46 -4.99
C GLU A 75 -16.51 7.26 -4.06
N ASP A 76 -16.76 6.04 -4.54
CA ASP A 76 -16.62 4.83 -3.73
C ASP A 76 -15.18 4.31 -3.76
N PRO A 77 -14.48 4.22 -2.62
CA PRO A 77 -13.10 3.75 -2.62
C PRO A 77 -12.91 2.32 -3.12
N LEU A 78 -13.91 1.46 -2.94
CA LEU A 78 -13.86 0.10 -3.46
C LEU A 78 -13.94 0.07 -4.99
N GLU A 79 -14.74 0.96 -5.59
CA GLU A 79 -14.79 1.14 -7.04
C GLU A 79 -13.46 1.69 -7.57
N ILE A 80 -12.86 2.67 -6.89
CA ILE A 80 -11.53 3.18 -7.25
C ILE A 80 -10.48 2.07 -7.16
N LEU A 81 -10.52 1.26 -6.10
CA LEU A 81 -9.60 0.13 -5.94
C LEU A 81 -9.73 -0.85 -7.12
N GLU A 82 -10.95 -1.24 -7.47
CA GLU A 82 -11.22 -2.08 -8.65
C GLU A 82 -10.70 -1.45 -9.95
N GLN A 83 -10.92 -0.15 -10.14
CA GLN A 83 -10.42 0.57 -11.31
C GLN A 83 -8.88 0.57 -11.39
N THR A 84 -8.17 0.76 -10.27
CA THR A 84 -6.69 0.67 -10.28
C THR A 84 -6.18 -0.72 -10.68
N LEU A 85 -6.96 -1.77 -10.37
CA LEU A 85 -6.65 -3.13 -10.80
C LEU A 85 -6.92 -3.31 -12.29
N GLU A 86 -8.04 -2.81 -12.81
CA GLU A 86 -8.37 -2.81 -14.25
C GLU A 86 -7.36 -2.05 -15.11
N TRP A 87 -6.90 -0.91 -14.62
CA TRP A 87 -5.88 -0.10 -15.29
C TRP A 87 -4.48 -0.71 -15.18
N GLY A 88 -4.30 -1.70 -14.30
CA GLY A 88 -3.00 -2.33 -14.05
C GLY A 88 -1.99 -1.37 -13.42
N HIS A 89 -2.44 -0.41 -12.60
CA HIS A 89 -1.57 0.63 -12.06
C HIS A 89 -1.99 1.09 -10.66
N LEU A 90 -1.10 0.97 -9.68
CA LEU A 90 -1.37 1.28 -8.26
C LEU A 90 -1.66 2.77 -8.01
N SER A 91 -0.95 3.66 -8.72
CA SER A 91 -1.00 5.11 -8.49
C SER A 91 -0.93 5.89 -9.81
N PRO A 92 -1.96 5.81 -10.67
CA PRO A 92 -1.94 6.38 -12.03
C PRO A 92 -1.83 7.91 -12.04
N THR A 93 -2.09 8.57 -10.91
CA THR A 93 -1.99 10.01 -10.74
C THR A 93 -0.59 10.47 -10.33
N SER A 94 0.33 9.54 -10.07
CA SER A 94 1.75 9.84 -9.85
C SER A 94 2.49 10.00 -11.18
N PRO A 95 3.42 10.96 -11.31
CA PRO A 95 3.87 11.95 -10.32
C PRO A 95 3.03 13.24 -10.25
N ASP A 96 2.01 13.40 -11.09
CA ASP A 96 1.37 14.71 -11.38
C ASP A 96 0.67 15.34 -10.18
N THR A 97 -0.12 14.56 -9.43
CA THR A 97 -0.85 15.03 -8.23
C THR A 97 -0.40 14.32 -6.95
N LEU A 98 -0.03 13.04 -7.04
CA LEU A 98 0.58 12.31 -5.93
C LEU A 98 2.09 12.14 -6.15
N GLY A 99 2.88 12.77 -5.27
CA GLY A 99 4.33 12.78 -5.38
C GLY A 99 4.94 11.38 -5.34
N CYS A 100 5.80 11.07 -6.31
CA CYS A 100 6.58 9.85 -6.34
C CYS A 100 8.05 10.11 -6.64
N TYR A 101 8.90 9.14 -6.30
CA TYR A 101 10.31 9.17 -6.65
C TYR A 101 10.48 9.05 -8.17
N PRO A 102 11.37 9.85 -8.82
CA PRO A 102 11.54 9.82 -10.26
C PRO A 102 12.33 8.57 -10.71
N TYR A 103 11.61 7.51 -11.06
CA TYR A 103 12.21 6.33 -11.68
C TYR A 103 12.41 6.56 -13.18
N TYR A 104 13.62 6.32 -13.68
CA TYR A 104 13.99 6.61 -15.08
C TYR A 104 13.89 5.40 -16.02
N LYS A 105 13.85 4.18 -15.48
CA LYS A 105 13.91 2.95 -16.27
C LYS A 105 12.57 2.25 -16.36
N GLU A 106 11.94 2.06 -15.20
CA GLU A 106 10.74 1.26 -15.02
C GLU A 106 9.86 1.94 -13.97
N ASP A 107 8.56 1.90 -14.17
CA ASP A 107 7.58 2.43 -13.22
C ASP A 107 7.25 1.35 -12.18
N PRO A 108 7.53 1.57 -10.88
CA PRO A 108 7.27 0.58 -9.84
C PRO A 108 5.78 0.38 -9.53
N PHE A 109 4.89 1.22 -10.05
CA PHE A 109 3.46 1.17 -9.76
C PHE A 109 2.67 0.33 -10.77
N ILE A 110 3.29 -0.15 -11.83
CA ILE A 110 2.67 -1.07 -12.79
C ILE A 110 2.42 -2.42 -12.10
N ILE A 111 1.17 -2.88 -12.16
CA ILE A 111 0.77 -4.20 -11.69
C ILE A 111 1.10 -5.21 -12.79
N THR A 112 2.18 -5.96 -12.60
CA THR A 112 2.67 -6.92 -13.60
C THR A 112 1.92 -8.25 -13.58
N GLU A 113 1.40 -8.64 -12.42
CA GLU A 113 0.67 -9.89 -12.22
C GLU A 113 -0.51 -9.65 -11.28
N CYS A 114 -1.66 -10.25 -11.59
CA CYS A 114 -2.87 -10.10 -10.78
C CYS A 114 -2.66 -10.69 -9.37
N PRO A 115 -2.85 -9.91 -8.28
CA PRO A 115 -2.75 -10.41 -6.91
C PRO A 115 -3.98 -11.24 -6.51
N ASP A 116 -3.82 -12.21 -5.61
CA ASP A 116 -4.95 -12.94 -5.01
C ASP A 116 -5.78 -12.02 -4.08
N VAL A 117 -5.09 -11.13 -3.37
CA VAL A 117 -5.70 -10.16 -2.45
C VAL A 117 -5.14 -8.78 -2.74
N TYR A 118 -6.02 -7.86 -3.11
CA TYR A 118 -5.70 -6.46 -3.34
C TYR A 118 -6.38 -5.57 -2.30
N PHE A 119 -5.62 -4.69 -1.63
CA PHE A 119 -6.13 -3.90 -0.51
C PHE A 119 -5.65 -2.45 -0.52
N ALA A 120 -6.43 -1.60 0.15
CA ALA A 120 -6.03 -0.24 0.50
C ALA A 120 -6.36 0.05 1.98
N GLY A 121 -5.40 0.65 2.68
CA GLY A 121 -5.56 1.11 4.05
C GLY A 121 -6.26 2.47 4.17
N ASN A 122 -6.53 2.89 5.41
CA ASN A 122 -7.02 4.23 5.77
C ASN A 122 -8.30 4.72 5.07
N GLN A 123 -9.12 3.80 4.57
CA GLN A 123 -10.40 4.13 3.93
C GLN A 123 -11.49 4.44 4.98
N PRO A 124 -12.48 5.31 4.67
CA PRO A 124 -13.47 5.82 5.65
C PRO A 124 -14.39 4.74 6.23
N ARG A 125 -14.52 3.60 5.55
CA ARG A 125 -15.33 2.46 5.97
C ARG A 125 -14.74 1.16 5.43
N PHE A 126 -15.05 0.05 6.10
CA PHE A 126 -14.72 -1.28 5.62
C PHE A 126 -15.64 -1.67 4.46
N GLN A 127 -15.03 -2.18 3.38
CA GLN A 127 -15.72 -2.75 2.22
C GLN A 127 -14.88 -3.88 1.63
N THR A 128 -15.54 -4.84 0.97
CA THR A 128 -14.89 -5.95 0.26
C THR A 128 -15.72 -6.35 -0.94
N LYS A 129 -15.05 -6.79 -2.01
CA LYS A 129 -15.69 -7.34 -3.21
C LYS A 129 -14.80 -8.46 -3.77
N LEU A 130 -15.41 -9.52 -4.27
CA LEU A 130 -14.71 -10.49 -5.11
C LEU A 130 -14.69 -9.93 -6.54
N TYR A 131 -13.50 -9.77 -7.08
CA TYR A 131 -13.29 -9.33 -8.46
C TYR A 131 -12.99 -10.54 -9.35
N GLU A 132 -13.63 -10.59 -10.52
CA GLU A 132 -13.40 -11.61 -11.54
C GLU A 132 -12.94 -10.89 -12.81
N GLY A 133 -11.70 -11.15 -13.22
CA GLY A 133 -11.05 -10.56 -14.40
C GLY A 133 -10.50 -11.62 -15.35
#